data_AF-A0A0D0DUD2-F1
#
_entry.id   AF-A0A0D0DUD2-F1
#
_cell.length_a   1.000
_cell.length_b   1.000
_cell.length_c   1.000
_cell.angle_alpha   90.00
_cell.angle_beta   90.00
_cell.angle_gamma   90.00
#
_symmetry.space_group_name_H-M   'P 1'
#
loop_
_entity.id
_entity.type
_entity.pdbx_description
1 polymer ?
#
loop_
_entity_poly.entity_id
_entity_poly.type
_entity_poly.pdbx_seq_one_letter_code
_entity_poly.pdbx_strand_id
1 'polypeptide(L)'
;MMQENPTGGSVHQWASAYSPLSPSSKVQAIKALNTLKPTKIKLFPSLPKVIFMVDREVKVPSSLDSAYSLGIHVVVTELAKAKQYTPLMLFTVANMFHLHKEGYLLKKTKSSINVTIHHLLDLSQFEAEETTDALTWQEAWQCKISWLAEVAEPVIHEHWSWHFSTLLKDEAIHNNFKAILSFDIRMHSCYAAQPFQHDECDWQVHLQVVIYDVVKEELWNSPLVRTITPLHAMSPMMHQPHTSHCFSEFKEETTVKGKRTYTKML
;
A
#
# COMPACT_ATOMS: atom_id res chain seq x y z
N MET A 1 -12.36 39.87 11.53
CA MET A 1 -13.53 39.03 11.83
C MET A 1 -13.30 37.68 11.19
N MET A 2 -12.95 36.68 11.98
CA MET A 2 -12.81 35.30 11.50
C MET A 2 -14.17 34.62 11.59
N GLN A 3 -14.55 33.97 10.49
CA GLN A 3 -15.83 33.29 10.31
C GLN A 3 -15.65 31.83 10.75
N GLU A 4 -16.34 31.43 11.81
CA GLU A 4 -16.37 30.04 12.28
C GLU A 4 -17.17 29.17 11.30
N ASN A 5 -16.58 28.05 10.88
CA ASN A 5 -17.28 27.02 10.09
C ASN A 5 -18.04 26.07 11.03
N PRO A 6 -19.30 25.69 10.73
CA PRO A 6 -20.07 24.80 11.58
C PRO A 6 -19.74 23.33 11.31
N THR A 7 -19.26 22.66 12.36
CA THR A 7 -19.04 21.20 12.43
C THR A 7 -20.40 20.45 12.50
N GLY A 8 -21.17 20.47 11.40
CA GLY A 8 -22.54 19.94 11.34
C GLY A 8 -22.72 18.56 10.65
N GLY A 9 -21.63 17.91 10.21
CA GLY A 9 -21.73 16.76 9.29
C GLY A 9 -22.10 15.41 9.92
N SER A 10 -21.66 15.14 11.16
CA SER A 10 -21.73 13.78 11.72
C SER A 10 -23.17 13.37 12.08
N VAL A 11 -23.91 14.18 12.83
CA VAL A 11 -25.23 13.80 13.36
C VAL A 11 -26.27 13.54 12.26
N HIS A 12 -26.20 14.27 11.15
CA HIS A 12 -27.13 14.09 10.02
C HIS A 12 -26.83 12.84 9.17
N GLN A 13 -25.57 12.39 9.11
CA GLN A 13 -25.20 11.14 8.43
C GLN A 13 -25.76 9.91 9.15
N TRP A 14 -25.66 9.87 10.49
CA TRP A 14 -26.23 8.76 11.26
C TRP A 14 -27.75 8.69 11.10
N ALA A 15 -28.46 9.82 11.19
CA ALA A 15 -29.92 9.86 11.05
C ALA A 15 -30.43 9.30 9.71
N SER A 16 -29.69 9.50 8.63
CA SER A 16 -30.03 8.98 7.30
C SER A 16 -29.83 7.47 7.21
N ALA A 17 -28.78 6.92 7.83
CA ALA A 17 -28.53 5.48 7.89
C ALA A 17 -29.54 4.71 8.75
N TYR A 18 -30.16 5.36 9.75
CA TYR A 18 -31.19 4.74 10.60
C TYR A 18 -32.61 4.76 10.00
N SER A 19 -32.85 5.57 8.97
CA SER A 19 -34.19 5.71 8.36
C SER A 19 -34.80 4.41 7.83
N PRO A 20 -34.08 3.55 7.09
CA PRO A 20 -34.65 2.33 6.50
C PRO A 20 -34.85 1.16 7.49
N LEU A 21 -34.41 1.29 8.74
CA LEU A 21 -34.56 0.19 9.71
C LEU A 21 -36.00 0.00 10.14
N SER A 22 -36.40 -1.26 10.26
CA SER A 22 -37.68 -1.65 10.84
C SER A 22 -37.83 -1.13 12.29
N PRO A 23 -39.06 -0.89 12.78
CA PRO A 23 -39.27 -0.46 14.16
C PRO A 23 -38.60 -1.37 15.20
N SER A 24 -38.64 -2.69 14.99
CA SER A 24 -38.00 -3.67 15.89
C SER A 24 -36.47 -3.55 15.89
N SER A 25 -35.86 -3.33 14.72
CA SER A 25 -34.41 -3.15 14.59
C SER A 25 -33.94 -1.85 15.25
N LYS A 26 -34.71 -0.77 15.15
CA LYS A 26 -34.43 0.51 15.83
C LYS A 26 -34.40 0.34 17.35
N VAL A 27 -35.36 -0.41 17.91
CA VAL A 27 -35.41 -0.70 19.35
C VAL A 27 -34.21 -1.52 19.82
N GLN A 28 -33.79 -2.53 19.05
CA GLN A 28 -32.60 -3.33 19.39
C GLN A 28 -31.31 -2.51 19.32
N ALA A 29 -31.14 -1.65 18.32
CA ALA A 29 -29.97 -0.77 18.19
C ALA A 29 -29.86 0.22 19.37
N ILE A 30 -30.98 0.84 19.77
CA ILE A 30 -31.03 1.74 20.94
C ILE A 30 -30.71 0.97 22.23
N LYS A 31 -31.19 -0.27 22.36
CA LYS A 31 -30.89 -1.13 23.52
C LYS A 31 -29.40 -1.48 23.58
N ALA A 32 -28.78 -1.83 22.46
CA ALA A 32 -27.34 -2.10 22.36
C ALA A 32 -26.51 -0.85 22.71
N LEU A 33 -26.88 0.31 22.19
CA LEU A 33 -26.19 1.59 22.46
C LEU A 33 -26.26 1.97 23.95
N ASN A 34 -27.40 1.74 24.61
CA ASN A 34 -27.54 1.97 26.04
C ASN A 34 -26.74 0.98 26.90
N THR A 35 -26.44 -0.21 26.37
CA THR A 35 -25.60 -1.22 27.02
C THR A 35 -24.10 -0.84 26.90
N LEU A 36 -23.74 -0.04 25.89
CA LEU A 36 -22.41 0.54 25.71
C LEU A 36 -22.14 1.78 26.58
N LYS A 37 -23.03 2.12 27.53
CA LYS A 37 -22.72 3.20 28.49
C LYS A 37 -21.38 2.88 29.15
N PRO A 38 -20.40 3.79 29.08
CA PRO A 38 -19.07 3.53 29.60
C PRO A 38 -19.19 3.23 31.10
N THR A 39 -18.98 1.97 31.45
CA THR A 39 -18.80 1.53 32.83
C THR A 39 -17.74 2.44 33.41
N LYS A 40 -18.08 3.19 34.46
CA LYS A 40 -17.13 4.07 35.17
C LYS A 40 -15.96 3.21 35.64
N ILE A 41 -14.91 3.15 34.84
CA ILE A 41 -13.67 2.47 35.21
C ILE A 41 -13.15 3.21 36.42
N LYS A 42 -13.06 2.49 37.54
CA LYS A 42 -12.50 3.00 38.79
C LYS A 42 -11.05 3.38 38.50
N LEU A 43 -10.80 4.67 38.31
CA LEU A 43 -9.47 5.21 38.08
C LEU A 43 -8.61 4.90 39.31
N PHE A 44 -7.74 3.90 39.17
CA PHE A 44 -6.67 3.68 40.13
C PHE A 44 -5.73 4.89 40.11
N PRO A 45 -5.19 5.33 41.26
CA PRO A 45 -4.23 6.42 41.29
C PRO A 45 -3.05 6.06 40.38
N SER A 46 -2.82 6.91 39.38
CA SER A 46 -1.83 6.69 38.33
C SER A 46 -0.44 6.69 38.94
N LEU A 47 0.18 5.52 39.04
CA LEU A 47 1.62 5.43 39.29
C LEU A 47 2.36 6.13 38.14
N PRO A 48 3.32 7.03 38.39
CA PRO A 48 4.19 7.56 37.35
C PRO A 48 5.09 6.41 36.86
N LYS A 49 4.62 5.69 35.84
CA LYS A 49 5.29 4.53 35.26
C LYS A 49 6.30 5.01 34.22
N VAL A 50 7.27 5.82 34.63
CA VAL A 50 8.43 6.16 33.80
C VAL A 50 9.43 5.02 33.96
N ILE A 51 9.32 4.03 33.07
CA ILE A 51 10.11 2.79 33.11
C ILE A 51 11.53 3.02 32.53
N PHE A 52 11.69 4.09 31.75
CA PHE A 52 12.94 4.47 31.10
C PHE A 52 13.28 5.91 31.48
N MET A 53 14.45 6.12 32.08
CA MET A 53 14.96 7.45 32.37
C MET A 53 16.28 7.65 31.62
N VAL A 54 16.41 8.80 30.96
CA VAL A 54 17.58 9.16 30.12
C VAL A 54 18.89 9.15 30.92
N ASP A 55 18.82 9.44 32.22
CA ASP A 55 19.96 9.39 33.15
C ASP A 55 20.44 7.96 33.46
N ARG A 56 19.66 6.94 33.10
CA ARG A 56 20.00 5.51 33.21
C ARG A 56 20.40 4.88 31.88
N GLU A 57 20.40 5.64 30.79
CA GLU A 57 20.89 5.15 29.50
C GLU A 57 22.40 4.93 29.58
N VAL A 58 22.84 3.68 29.44
CA VAL A 58 24.26 3.36 29.33
C VAL A 58 24.73 3.86 27.96
N LYS A 59 25.75 4.71 27.95
CA LYS A 59 26.37 5.22 26.72
C LYS A 59 26.90 4.03 25.93
N VAL A 60 26.17 3.62 24.90
CA VAL A 60 26.56 2.51 24.03
C VAL A 60 27.91 2.88 23.41
N PRO A 61 28.96 2.05 23.55
CA PRO A 61 30.21 2.27 22.87
C PRO A 61 29.93 2.44 21.38
N SER A 62 30.48 3.47 20.76
CA SER A 62 30.36 3.71 19.31
C SER A 62 30.96 2.59 18.45
N SER A 63 31.54 1.56 19.06
CA SER A 63 32.07 0.36 18.44
C SER A 63 31.20 -0.88 18.64
N LEU A 64 29.98 -0.78 19.18
CA LEU A 64 29.06 -1.91 19.23
C LEU A 64 28.51 -2.17 17.82
N ASP A 65 29.35 -2.84 17.05
CA ASP A 65 29.09 -3.59 15.83
C ASP A 65 27.97 -3.07 14.92
N SER A 66 28.41 -2.39 13.86
CA SER A 66 27.72 -2.28 12.57
C SER A 66 27.28 -3.63 11.96
N ALA A 67 27.54 -4.76 12.63
CA ALA A 67 27.08 -6.09 12.23
C ALA A 67 25.55 -6.20 12.13
N TYR A 68 24.80 -5.33 12.83
CA TYR A 68 23.33 -5.31 12.76
C TYR A 68 22.75 -4.31 11.75
N SER A 69 23.54 -3.40 11.20
CA SER A 69 23.12 -2.56 10.08
C SER A 69 23.87 -2.97 8.82
N LEU A 70 23.57 -4.16 8.31
CA LEU A 70 24.09 -4.61 7.02
C LEU A 70 23.72 -3.65 5.87
N GLY A 71 22.78 -2.72 6.11
CA GLY A 71 22.32 -1.75 5.13
C GLY A 71 21.61 -2.44 3.97
N ILE A 72 21.13 -1.65 3.01
CA ILE A 72 20.54 -2.23 1.80
C ILE A 72 21.64 -2.77 0.89
N HIS A 73 21.52 -4.04 0.50
CA HIS A 73 22.50 -4.71 -0.35
C HIS A 73 22.62 -4.00 -1.72
N VAL A 74 23.85 -3.84 -2.21
CA VAL A 74 24.18 -3.07 -3.42
C VAL A 74 23.36 -3.47 -4.67
N VAL A 75 22.99 -4.75 -4.76
CA VAL A 75 22.20 -5.26 -5.90
C VAL A 75 20.84 -4.58 -6.04
N VAL A 76 20.22 -4.16 -4.93
CA VAL A 76 18.94 -3.42 -4.97
C VAL A 76 19.15 -2.05 -5.60
N THR A 77 20.26 -1.39 -5.25
CA THR A 77 20.68 -0.12 -5.87
C THR A 77 21.03 -0.31 -7.35
N GLU A 78 21.65 -1.43 -7.75
CA GLU A 78 21.92 -1.74 -9.16
C GLU A 78 20.62 -1.93 -9.98
N LEU A 79 19.61 -2.61 -9.42
CA LEU A 79 18.28 -2.74 -10.04
C LEU A 79 17.62 -1.38 -10.25
N ALA A 80 17.62 -0.54 -9.20
CA ALA A 80 17.03 0.81 -9.27
C ALA A 80 17.76 1.70 -10.29
N LYS A 81 19.10 1.67 -10.33
CA LYS A 81 19.91 2.40 -11.33
C LYS A 81 19.64 1.94 -12.75
N ALA A 82 19.33 0.65 -12.93
CA ALA A 82 18.91 0.09 -14.21
C ALA A 82 17.46 0.46 -14.57
N LYS A 83 16.77 1.30 -13.78
CA LYS A 83 15.35 1.65 -13.94
C LYS A 83 14.44 0.42 -14.02
N GLN A 84 14.81 -0.65 -13.30
CA GLN A 84 13.94 -1.80 -13.12
C GLN A 84 13.07 -1.59 -11.90
N TYR A 85 11.89 -2.19 -11.94
CA TYR A 85 11.04 -2.32 -10.77
C TYR A 85 11.82 -3.03 -9.64
N THR A 86 11.82 -2.44 -8.45
CA THR A 86 12.42 -3.02 -7.24
C THR A 86 11.30 -3.44 -6.29
N PRO A 87 10.93 -4.74 -6.28
CA PRO A 87 9.89 -5.25 -5.41
C PRO A 87 10.15 -4.90 -3.96
N LEU A 88 9.09 -4.58 -3.22
CA LEU A 88 9.17 -4.28 -1.80
C LEU A 88 9.71 -5.49 -1.03
N MET A 89 9.43 -6.71 -1.50
CA MET A 89 9.96 -7.94 -0.91
C MET A 89 11.48 -7.97 -0.79
N LEU A 90 12.22 -7.28 -1.65
CA LEU A 90 13.67 -7.20 -1.48
C LEU A 90 14.05 -6.49 -0.17
N PHE A 91 13.25 -5.56 0.33
CA PHE A 91 13.55 -4.75 1.50
C PHE A 91 13.18 -5.41 2.84
N THR A 92 12.67 -6.64 2.86
CA THR A 92 12.46 -7.37 4.11
C THR A 92 13.79 -7.71 4.76
N VAL A 93 13.86 -7.78 6.09
CA VAL A 93 15.07 -8.16 6.84
C VAL A 93 15.52 -9.57 6.43
N ALA A 94 14.57 -10.49 6.22
CA ALA A 94 14.86 -11.85 5.78
C ALA A 94 15.56 -11.87 4.40
N ASN A 95 15.03 -11.13 3.42
CA ASN A 95 15.62 -11.10 2.08
C ASN A 95 16.91 -10.27 2.03
N MET A 96 17.02 -9.19 2.81
CA MET A 96 18.28 -8.46 3.00
C MET A 96 19.37 -9.37 3.57
N PHE A 97 19.08 -10.15 4.60
CA PHE A 97 20.03 -11.10 5.16
C PHE A 97 20.44 -12.16 4.15
N HIS A 98 19.49 -12.73 3.41
CA HIS A 98 19.75 -13.69 2.34
C HIS A 98 20.64 -13.08 1.24
N LEU A 99 20.37 -11.85 0.83
CA LEU A 99 21.17 -11.10 -0.14
C LEU A 99 22.62 -10.88 0.34
N HIS A 100 22.82 -10.47 1.60
CA HIS A 100 24.17 -10.27 2.14
C HIS A 100 24.95 -11.57 2.31
N LYS A 101 24.28 -12.65 2.69
CA LYS A 101 24.92 -13.95 2.94
C LYS A 101 25.21 -14.72 1.65
N GLU A 102 24.26 -14.71 0.72
CA GLU A 102 24.20 -15.64 -0.42
C GLU A 102 24.01 -14.91 -1.76
N GLY A 103 24.08 -13.57 -1.79
CA GLY A 103 23.83 -12.76 -2.99
C GLY A 103 24.72 -13.08 -4.20
N TYR A 104 25.92 -13.64 -3.98
CA TYR A 104 26.82 -14.08 -5.05
C TYR A 104 26.39 -15.39 -5.72
N LEU A 105 25.54 -16.19 -5.07
CA LEU A 105 24.98 -17.44 -5.60
C LEU A 105 23.66 -17.23 -6.33
N LEU A 106 23.01 -16.08 -6.10
CA LEU A 106 21.71 -15.78 -6.70
C LEU A 106 21.79 -15.66 -8.21
N LYS A 107 20.75 -16.18 -8.85
CA LYS A 107 20.67 -16.17 -10.31
C LYS A 107 20.54 -14.74 -10.80
N LYS A 108 21.28 -14.43 -11.87
CA LYS A 108 21.20 -13.16 -12.58
C LYS A 108 20.67 -13.37 -13.99
N THR A 109 19.71 -12.55 -14.42
CA THR A 109 19.17 -12.55 -15.77
C THR A 109 19.83 -11.44 -16.59
N LYS A 110 20.06 -11.74 -17.87
CA LYS A 110 20.61 -10.78 -18.83
C LYS A 110 19.46 -9.90 -19.33
N SER A 111 19.48 -8.62 -19.00
CA SER A 111 18.50 -7.64 -19.47
C SER A 111 19.16 -6.63 -20.41
N SER A 112 18.50 -6.23 -21.49
CA SER A 112 18.97 -5.19 -22.39
C SER A 112 18.14 -3.93 -22.20
N ILE A 113 18.76 -2.88 -21.66
CA ILE A 113 18.11 -1.62 -21.31
C ILE A 113 18.91 -0.52 -22.00
N ASN A 114 18.27 0.24 -22.90
CA ASN A 114 18.92 1.30 -23.68
C ASN A 114 20.19 0.82 -24.41
N VAL A 115 20.15 -0.36 -25.05
CA VAL A 115 21.28 -0.99 -25.78
C VAL A 115 22.41 -1.50 -24.87
N THR A 116 22.42 -1.16 -23.58
CA THR A 116 23.35 -1.70 -22.59
C THR A 116 22.83 -3.03 -22.06
N ILE A 117 23.71 -4.03 -22.00
CA ILE A 117 23.43 -5.32 -21.39
C ILE A 117 23.74 -5.22 -19.90
N HIS A 118 22.74 -5.48 -19.06
CA HIS A 118 22.87 -5.58 -17.61
C HIS A 118 22.68 -7.03 -17.16
N HIS A 119 23.45 -7.46 -16.15
CA HIS A 119 23.25 -8.73 -15.46
C HIS A 119 22.58 -8.45 -14.12
N LEU A 120 21.25 -8.50 -14.11
CA LEU A 120 20.43 -8.07 -12.97
C LEU A 120 19.94 -9.28 -12.19
N LEU A 121 19.60 -9.07 -10.91
CA LEU A 121 19.05 -10.11 -10.05
C LEU A 121 17.76 -10.70 -10.64
N ASP A 122 17.65 -12.03 -10.68
CA ASP A 122 16.42 -12.71 -11.07
C ASP A 122 15.38 -12.59 -9.95
N LEU A 123 14.30 -11.83 -10.18
CA LEU A 123 13.29 -11.58 -9.14
C LEU A 123 12.40 -12.79 -8.87
N SER A 124 12.34 -13.77 -9.78
CA SER A 124 11.48 -14.96 -9.62
C SER A 124 11.94 -15.92 -8.52
N GLN A 125 13.10 -15.69 -7.91
CA GLN A 125 13.62 -16.50 -6.80
C GLN A 125 13.18 -15.99 -5.42
N PHE A 126 12.48 -14.85 -5.38
CA PHE A 126 11.87 -14.30 -4.17
C PHE A 126 10.38 -14.60 -4.16
N GLU A 127 9.77 -14.56 -2.98
CA GLU A 127 8.33 -14.69 -2.86
C GLU A 127 7.61 -13.52 -3.55
N ALA A 128 6.41 -13.83 -4.06
CA ALA A 128 5.57 -12.87 -4.75
C ALA A 128 5.09 -11.78 -3.77
N GLU A 129 5.22 -10.53 -4.17
CA GLU A 129 4.86 -9.37 -3.34
C GLU A 129 3.36 -9.32 -3.04
N GLU A 130 2.53 -9.89 -3.91
CA GLU A 130 1.08 -9.99 -3.71
C GLU A 130 0.69 -10.92 -2.55
N THR A 131 1.63 -11.73 -2.07
CA THR A 131 1.40 -12.70 -0.98
C THR A 131 1.92 -12.24 0.37
N THR A 132 2.57 -11.07 0.41
CA THR A 132 3.12 -10.47 1.63
C THR A 132 1.99 -10.15 2.61
N ASP A 133 2.20 -10.35 3.92
CA ASP A 133 1.27 -9.90 4.95
C ASP A 133 1.52 -8.45 5.37
N ALA A 134 0.58 -7.86 6.11
CA ALA A 134 0.62 -6.45 6.50
C ALA A 134 1.86 -6.08 7.34
N LEU A 135 2.33 -6.98 8.19
CA LEU A 135 3.48 -6.70 9.06
C LEU A 135 4.77 -6.69 8.23
N THR A 136 4.97 -7.71 7.38
CA THR A 136 6.13 -7.77 6.49
C THR A 136 6.14 -6.63 5.46
N TRP A 137 4.97 -6.24 4.94
CA TRP A 137 4.83 -5.06 4.08
C TRP A 137 5.27 -3.79 4.79
N GLN A 138 4.82 -3.57 6.03
CA GLN A 138 5.19 -2.40 6.83
C GLN A 138 6.70 -2.36 7.13
N GLU A 139 7.28 -3.50 7.51
CA GLU A 139 8.73 -3.65 7.74
C GLU A 139 9.53 -3.28 6.49
N ALA A 140 9.18 -3.87 5.36
CA ALA A 140 9.87 -3.64 4.09
C ALA A 140 9.77 -2.18 3.63
N TRP A 141 8.63 -1.53 3.87
CA TRP A 141 8.45 -0.11 3.62
C TRP A 141 9.36 0.76 4.48
N GLN A 142 9.47 0.49 5.78
CA GLN A 142 10.37 1.25 6.66
C GLN A 142 11.83 1.14 6.20
N CYS A 143 12.26 -0.05 5.78
CA CYS A 143 13.58 -0.27 5.18
C CYS A 143 13.74 0.50 3.86
N LYS A 144 12.73 0.48 2.99
CA LYS A 144 12.74 1.19 1.70
C LYS A 144 12.79 2.72 1.88
N ILE A 145 12.02 3.30 2.80
CA ILE A 145 12.05 4.74 3.09
C ILE A 145 13.43 5.16 3.59
N SER A 146 14.00 4.40 4.53
CA SER A 146 15.35 4.67 5.05
C SER A 146 16.40 4.67 3.94
N TRP A 147 16.31 3.71 3.02
CA TRP A 147 17.18 3.65 1.85
C TRP A 147 16.97 4.79 0.86
N LEU A 148 15.71 5.15 0.56
CA LEU A 148 15.41 6.28 -0.32
C LEU A 148 16.00 7.59 0.20
N ALA A 149 16.05 7.79 1.52
CA ALA A 149 16.69 8.95 2.12
C ALA A 149 18.20 9.04 1.80
N GLU A 150 18.86 7.90 1.54
CA GLU A 150 20.28 7.83 1.20
C GLU A 150 20.55 7.97 -0.31
N VAL A 151 19.65 7.46 -1.16
CA VAL A 151 19.95 7.28 -2.60
C VAL A 151 19.08 8.11 -3.55
N ALA A 152 17.98 8.70 -3.08
CA ALA A 152 17.05 9.43 -3.92
C ALA A 152 17.09 10.95 -3.65
N GLU A 153 16.55 11.72 -4.58
CA GLU A 153 16.32 13.14 -4.36
C GLU A 153 15.31 13.34 -3.21
N PRO A 154 15.44 14.40 -2.39
CA PRO A 154 14.53 14.65 -1.27
C PRO A 154 13.05 14.62 -1.66
N VAL A 155 12.69 15.17 -2.82
CA VAL A 155 11.31 15.17 -3.32
C VAL A 155 10.75 13.77 -3.58
N ILE A 156 11.60 12.83 -4.02
CA ILE A 156 11.20 11.43 -4.26
C ILE A 156 11.03 10.72 -2.93
N HIS A 157 11.95 10.94 -1.99
CA HIS A 157 11.85 10.39 -0.64
C HIS A 157 10.61 10.91 0.09
N GLU A 158 10.32 12.21 0.01
CA GLU A 158 9.12 12.83 0.58
C GLU A 158 7.83 12.27 -0.02
N HIS A 159 7.76 12.12 -1.35
CA HIS A 159 6.62 11.53 -2.03
C HIS A 159 6.32 10.11 -1.51
N TRP A 160 7.32 9.22 -1.49
CA TRP A 160 7.10 7.85 -1.03
C TRP A 160 6.85 7.76 0.48
N SER A 161 7.45 8.65 1.27
CA SER A 161 7.17 8.75 2.71
C SER A 161 5.72 9.16 2.97
N TRP A 162 5.21 10.13 2.22
CA TRP A 162 3.81 10.53 2.27
C TRP A 162 2.90 9.38 1.85
N HIS A 163 3.20 8.71 0.73
CA HIS A 163 2.42 7.58 0.21
C HIS A 163 2.25 6.48 1.26
N PHE A 164 3.36 6.01 1.83
CA PHE A 164 3.35 4.99 2.88
C PHE A 164 2.61 5.46 4.14
N SER A 165 2.87 6.69 4.59
CA SER A 165 2.22 7.25 5.78
C SER A 165 0.70 7.40 5.62
N THR A 166 0.24 7.72 4.42
CA THR A 166 -1.19 7.84 4.10
C THR A 166 -1.85 6.47 4.09
N LEU A 167 -1.22 5.45 3.47
CA LEU A 167 -1.74 4.08 3.50
C LEU A 167 -1.79 3.51 4.93
N LEU A 168 -0.80 3.80 5.76
CA LEU A 168 -0.73 3.31 7.15
C LEU A 168 -1.80 3.94 8.06
N LYS A 169 -2.28 5.15 7.75
CA LYS A 169 -3.33 5.85 8.51
C LYS A 169 -4.73 5.32 8.24
N ASP A 170 -4.91 4.56 7.16
CA ASP A 170 -6.21 3.99 6.85
C ASP A 170 -6.55 2.95 7.94
N GLU A 171 -7.51 3.27 8.82
CA GLU A 171 -7.98 2.33 9.84
C GLU A 171 -8.52 1.04 9.22
N ALA A 172 -8.94 1.10 7.96
CA ALA A 172 -9.37 -0.06 7.19
C ALA A 172 -8.19 -0.87 6.64
N ILE A 173 -6.93 -0.55 6.95
CA ILE A 173 -5.78 -1.35 6.51
C ILE A 173 -5.93 -2.81 6.88
N HIS A 174 -6.47 -3.11 8.07
CA HIS A 174 -6.72 -4.48 8.49
C HIS A 174 -7.78 -5.20 7.65
N ASN A 175 -8.79 -4.48 7.17
CA ASN A 175 -9.92 -5.05 6.43
C ASN A 175 -9.68 -5.06 4.91
N ASN A 176 -8.88 -4.13 4.41
CA ASN A 176 -8.66 -3.87 2.99
C ASN A 176 -7.19 -4.07 2.57
N PHE A 177 -6.38 -4.75 3.39
CA PHE A 177 -4.94 -4.87 3.16
C PHE A 177 -4.61 -5.37 1.76
N LYS A 178 -5.34 -6.36 1.26
CA LYS A 178 -5.15 -6.90 -0.09
C LYS A 178 -5.34 -5.83 -1.18
N ALA A 179 -6.32 -4.95 -1.02
CA ALA A 179 -6.57 -3.84 -1.94
C ALA A 179 -5.46 -2.79 -1.86
N ILE A 180 -5.03 -2.46 -0.64
CA ILE A 180 -3.94 -1.51 -0.38
C ILE A 180 -2.62 -2.03 -0.98
N LEU A 181 -2.29 -3.30 -0.76
CA LEU A 181 -1.10 -3.94 -1.32
C LEU A 181 -1.13 -3.94 -2.85
N SER A 182 -2.27 -4.30 -3.45
CA SER A 182 -2.42 -4.27 -4.91
C SER A 182 -2.26 -2.85 -5.48
N PHE A 183 -2.85 -1.86 -4.82
CA PHE A 183 -2.70 -0.46 -5.18
C PHE A 183 -1.24 0.01 -5.06
N ASP A 184 -0.56 -0.33 -3.96
CA ASP A 184 0.85 -0.01 -3.71
C ASP A 184 1.79 -0.60 -4.79
N ILE A 185 1.66 -1.90 -5.06
CA ILE A 185 2.40 -2.60 -6.12
C ILE A 185 2.22 -1.89 -7.47
N ARG A 186 0.97 -1.54 -7.80
CA ARG A 186 0.64 -0.83 -9.05
C ARG A 186 1.31 0.54 -9.09
N MET A 187 1.21 1.33 -8.02
CA MET A 187 1.81 2.67 -7.95
C MET A 187 3.32 2.62 -8.13
N HIS A 188 4.01 1.71 -7.43
CA HIS A 188 5.44 1.51 -7.60
C HIS A 188 5.83 1.06 -9.01
N SER A 189 5.09 0.10 -9.57
CA SER A 189 5.36 -0.43 -10.91
C SER A 189 5.19 0.65 -11.98
N CYS A 190 4.12 1.44 -11.89
CA CYS A 190 3.88 2.57 -12.78
C CYS A 190 4.98 3.62 -12.65
N TYR A 191 5.38 3.98 -11.42
CA TYR A 191 6.42 4.98 -11.21
C TYR A 191 7.80 4.51 -11.68
N ALA A 192 8.13 3.23 -11.51
CA ALA A 192 9.38 2.66 -12.01
C ALA A 192 9.44 2.67 -13.55
N ALA A 193 8.30 2.41 -14.21
CA ALA A 193 8.19 2.52 -15.66
C ALA A 193 8.28 3.97 -16.15
N GLN A 194 7.58 4.88 -15.47
CA GLN A 194 7.55 6.30 -15.80
C GLN A 194 7.28 7.13 -14.54
N PRO A 195 8.28 7.86 -14.01
CA PRO A 195 8.06 8.76 -12.88
C PRO A 195 7.04 9.85 -13.25
N PHE A 196 6.13 10.12 -12.33
CA PHE A 196 5.09 11.16 -12.47
C PHE A 196 5.05 12.04 -11.23
N GLN A 197 4.55 13.26 -11.40
CA GLN A 197 4.34 14.17 -10.28
C GLN A 197 3.18 13.68 -9.43
N HIS A 198 3.32 13.80 -8.11
CA HIS A 198 2.28 13.44 -7.17
C HIS A 198 1.08 14.40 -7.27
N ASP A 199 -0.12 13.83 -7.47
CA ASP A 199 -1.41 14.50 -7.35
C ASP A 199 -2.23 13.77 -6.29
N GLU A 200 -2.43 14.40 -5.13
CA GLU A 200 -3.10 13.79 -3.99
C GLU A 200 -4.58 13.48 -4.29
N CYS A 201 -5.26 14.31 -5.05
CA CYS A 201 -6.67 14.11 -5.40
C CYS A 201 -6.84 12.90 -6.30
N ASP A 202 -6.05 12.82 -7.37
CA ASP A 202 -6.06 11.67 -8.29
C ASP A 202 -5.67 10.38 -7.55
N TRP A 203 -4.65 10.46 -6.69
CA TRP A 203 -4.20 9.35 -5.87
C TRP A 203 -5.32 8.80 -4.96
N GLN A 204 -6.04 9.67 -4.26
CA GLN A 204 -7.13 9.27 -3.36
C GLN A 204 -8.28 8.63 -4.14
N VAL A 205 -8.66 9.21 -5.28
CA VAL A 205 -9.70 8.64 -6.15
C VAL A 205 -9.31 7.24 -6.59
N HIS A 206 -8.06 7.04 -7.05
CA HIS A 206 -7.58 5.73 -7.47
C HIS A 206 -7.54 4.70 -6.34
N LEU A 207 -7.11 5.09 -5.13
CA LEU A 207 -7.14 4.20 -3.98
C LEU A 207 -8.58 3.74 -3.68
N GLN A 208 -9.55 4.66 -3.66
CA GLN A 208 -10.95 4.33 -3.40
C GLN A 208 -11.55 3.42 -4.47
N VAL A 209 -11.19 3.60 -5.74
CA VAL A 209 -11.62 2.70 -6.83
C VAL A 209 -11.08 1.29 -6.60
N VAL A 210 -9.79 1.13 -6.28
CA VAL A 210 -9.21 -0.19 -6.03
C VAL A 210 -9.82 -0.86 -4.81
N ILE A 211 -10.04 -0.12 -3.72
CA ILE A 211 -10.74 -0.63 -2.53
C ILE A 211 -12.14 -1.12 -2.91
N TYR A 212 -12.90 -0.30 -3.64
CA TYR A 212 -14.25 -0.66 -4.07
C TYR A 212 -14.27 -1.93 -4.92
N ASP A 213 -13.36 -2.05 -5.89
CA ASP A 213 -13.31 -3.21 -6.78
C ASP A 213 -12.97 -4.50 -6.03
N VAL A 214 -12.01 -4.46 -5.10
CA VAL A 214 -11.66 -5.63 -4.27
C VAL A 214 -12.80 -6.01 -3.33
N VAL A 215 -13.40 -5.05 -2.62
CA VAL A 215 -14.54 -5.31 -1.72
C VAL A 215 -15.72 -5.88 -2.50
N LYS A 216 -15.97 -5.36 -3.70
CA LYS A 216 -17.01 -5.87 -4.61
C LYS A 216 -16.73 -7.30 -5.05
N GLU A 217 -15.49 -7.62 -5.42
CA GLU A 217 -15.09 -8.98 -5.80
C GLU A 217 -15.25 -9.97 -4.64
N GLU A 218 -14.81 -9.60 -3.44
CA GLU A 218 -14.96 -10.43 -2.23
C GLU A 218 -16.43 -10.64 -1.87
N LEU A 219 -17.26 -9.61 -2.01
CA LEU A 219 -18.70 -9.72 -1.81
C LEU A 219 -19.33 -10.69 -2.82
N TRP A 220 -18.98 -10.61 -4.10
CA TRP A 220 -19.48 -11.52 -5.13
C TRP A 220 -19.00 -12.97 -4.94
N ASN A 221 -17.81 -13.15 -4.37
CA ASN A 221 -17.27 -14.47 -4.06
C ASN A 221 -17.76 -15.04 -2.73
N SER A 222 -18.46 -14.25 -1.92
CA SER A 222 -19.01 -14.70 -0.64
C SER A 222 -20.07 -15.80 -0.84
N PRO A 223 -19.99 -16.92 -0.08
CA PRO A 223 -20.99 -17.98 -0.10
C PRO A 223 -22.43 -17.47 0.14
N LEU A 224 -22.57 -16.39 0.92
CA LEU A 224 -23.87 -15.79 1.22
C LEU A 224 -24.55 -15.22 -0.04
N VAL A 225 -23.80 -14.51 -0.89
CA VAL A 225 -24.33 -13.94 -2.13
C VAL A 225 -24.62 -15.05 -3.15
N ARG A 226 -23.77 -16.09 -3.19
CA ARG A 226 -24.00 -17.26 -4.05
C ARG A 226 -25.25 -18.05 -3.67
N THR A 227 -25.65 -18.06 -2.40
CA THR A 227 -26.84 -18.79 -1.93
C THR A 227 -28.15 -18.05 -2.21
N ILE A 228 -28.12 -16.72 -2.27
CA ILE A 228 -29.32 -15.86 -2.39
C ILE A 228 -29.65 -15.54 -3.85
N THR A 229 -28.81 -15.93 -4.82
CA THR A 229 -29.06 -15.70 -6.24
C THR A 229 -29.59 -16.98 -6.91
N PRO A 230 -30.90 -17.30 -6.85
CA PRO A 230 -31.46 -18.38 -7.64
C PRO A 230 -31.43 -17.97 -9.11
N LEU A 231 -30.54 -18.60 -9.86
CA LEU A 231 -30.74 -19.11 -11.23
C LEU A 231 -31.74 -18.38 -12.15
N HIS A 232 -31.75 -17.06 -12.21
CA HIS A 232 -32.33 -16.33 -13.33
C HIS A 232 -31.18 -15.88 -14.22
N ALA A 233 -30.77 -16.80 -15.10
CA ALA A 233 -29.99 -16.51 -16.28
C ALA A 233 -30.80 -15.57 -17.18
N MET A 234 -30.76 -14.28 -16.88
CA MET A 234 -31.06 -13.23 -17.85
C MET A 234 -29.73 -12.65 -18.28
N SER A 235 -29.27 -13.01 -19.49
CA SER A 235 -28.17 -12.35 -20.16
C SER A 235 -28.38 -10.84 -20.11
N PRO A 236 -27.51 -10.06 -19.45
CA PRO A 236 -27.59 -8.62 -19.54
C PRO A 236 -26.89 -8.18 -20.82
N MET A 237 -27.68 -7.87 -21.85
CA MET A 237 -27.30 -6.85 -22.82
C MET A 237 -27.28 -5.51 -22.06
N MET A 238 -26.12 -5.10 -21.57
CA MET A 238 -25.93 -3.75 -21.01
C MET A 238 -24.65 -3.17 -21.58
N HIS A 239 -24.84 -2.16 -22.43
CA HIS A 239 -23.80 -1.24 -22.86
C HIS A 239 -23.20 -0.55 -21.63
N GLN A 240 -21.90 -0.78 -21.44
CA GLN A 240 -21.10 -0.13 -20.42
C GLN A 240 -20.67 1.24 -20.96
N PRO A 241 -21.04 2.38 -20.33
CA PRO A 241 -20.48 3.67 -20.70
C PRO A 241 -19.04 3.72 -20.18
N HIS A 242 -18.08 3.56 -21.09
CA HIS A 242 -16.67 3.85 -20.83
C HIS A 242 -16.52 5.36 -20.61
N THR A 243 -16.51 5.81 -19.37
CA THR A 243 -15.80 7.06 -19.02
C THR A 243 -14.33 6.72 -18.81
N SER A 244 -13.61 6.52 -19.92
CA SER A 244 -12.15 6.57 -19.90
C SER A 244 -11.73 8.04 -19.82
N HIS A 245 -11.56 8.57 -18.61
CA HIS A 245 -10.50 9.57 -18.47
C HIS A 245 -9.20 8.79 -18.56
N CYS A 246 -8.71 8.69 -19.79
CA CYS A 246 -7.40 8.15 -20.13
C CYS A 246 -6.35 8.93 -19.34
N PHE A 247 -5.79 8.33 -18.29
CA PHE A 247 -4.35 8.18 -18.32
C PHE A 247 -4.03 7.49 -19.64
N SER A 248 -3.10 8.03 -20.43
CA SER A 248 -2.70 7.44 -21.70
C SER A 248 -2.47 5.94 -21.48
N GLU A 249 -3.39 5.10 -21.97
CA GLU A 249 -3.17 3.67 -22.03
C GLU A 249 -1.84 3.52 -22.77
N PHE A 250 -0.84 2.98 -22.09
CA PHE A 250 0.36 2.49 -22.74
C PHE A 250 -0.09 1.30 -23.59
N LYS A 251 -0.51 1.59 -24.82
CA LYS A 251 -0.85 0.56 -25.80
C LYS A 251 0.47 -0.09 -26.20
N GLU A 252 0.72 -1.30 -25.68
CA GLU A 252 1.84 -2.11 -26.11
C GLU A 252 1.54 -2.64 -27.52
N GLU A 253 1.92 -1.87 -28.54
CA GLU A 253 1.78 -2.26 -29.93
C GLU A 253 2.87 -3.28 -30.27
N THR A 254 2.50 -4.56 -30.26
CA THR A 254 3.37 -5.66 -30.68
C THR A 254 3.43 -5.70 -32.20
N THR A 255 4.32 -4.91 -32.81
CA THR A 255 4.67 -5.12 -34.22
C THR A 255 5.69 -6.22 -34.36
N VAL A 256 5.32 -7.24 -35.14
CA VAL A 256 6.21 -8.27 -35.69
C VAL A 256 7.40 -7.58 -36.36
N LYS A 257 8.62 -7.86 -35.85
CA LYS A 257 9.95 -7.31 -36.20
C LYS A 257 10.44 -6.11 -35.37
N GLY A 258 10.63 -6.33 -34.07
CA GLY A 258 11.95 -6.14 -33.44
C GLY A 258 12.59 -4.74 -33.42
N LYS A 259 11.82 -3.65 -33.37
CA LYS A 259 12.28 -2.32 -32.95
C LYS A 259 11.18 -1.61 -32.19
N ARG A 260 11.42 -1.26 -30.92
CA ARG A 260 10.54 -0.40 -30.12
C ARG A 260 10.91 1.07 -30.36
N THR A 261 9.97 1.88 -30.80
CA THR A 261 10.07 3.33 -30.86
C THR A 261 8.87 3.93 -30.14
N TYR A 262 9.13 4.79 -29.15
CA TYR A 262 8.10 5.53 -28.44
C TYR A 262 7.95 6.90 -29.08
N THR A 263 6.78 7.19 -29.64
CA THR A 263 6.45 8.53 -30.14
C THR A 263 5.51 9.19 -29.14
N LYS A 264 5.95 10.32 -28.57
CA LYS A 264 5.13 11.16 -27.69
C LYS A 264 4.08 11.87 -28.55
N MET A 265 2.80 11.57 -28.36
CA MET A 265 1.74 12.39 -28.94
C MET A 265 1.55 13.64 -28.07
N LEU A 266 1.49 14.79 -28.72
CA LEU A 266 1.08 16.08 -28.14
C LEU A 266 -0.45 16.14 -28.07
#